data_AF-A0A6N7L3W9-F1
#
_entry.id   AF-A0A6N7L3W9-F1
#
_cell.length_a   1.000
_cell.length_b   1.000
_cell.length_c   1.000
_cell.angle_alpha   90.00
_cell.angle_beta   90.00
_cell.angle_gamma   90.00
#
_symmetry.space_group_name_H-M   'P 1'
#
loop_
_entity.id
_entity.type
_entity.pdbx_description
1 polymer ?
#
loop_
_entity_poly.entity_id
_entity_poly.type
_entity_poly.pdbx_seq_one_letter_code
_entity_poly.pdbx_strand_id
1 'polypeptide(L)'
;MLLETVAAMLGAGAAVVVVRPFRRARQLAEVEAAAERGREHRRRLLRSAADMAITFTPAGPDGCRYVTVARVQELATEHFAVQAGPEEAAAALAARLHYRGWFGVRTDLHERG
;
A
#
# COMPACT_ATOMS: atom_id res chain seq x y z
N MET A 1 4.30 -52.88 -36.56
CA MET A 1 5.55 -53.26 -35.86
C MET A 1 6.70 -52.95 -36.81
N LEU A 2 7.87 -52.56 -36.27
CA LEU A 2 9.06 -51.98 -36.93
C LEU A 2 8.96 -50.46 -37.09
N LEU A 3 9.88 -49.57 -36.70
CA LEU A 3 11.25 -49.60 -36.15
C LEU A 3 11.47 -48.19 -35.55
N GLU A 4 11.98 -48.08 -34.33
CA GLU A 4 13.37 -47.65 -34.04
C GLU A 4 13.77 -46.24 -34.54
N THR A 5 13.98 -45.37 -33.55
CA THR A 5 15.20 -44.56 -33.36
C THR A 5 15.77 -43.80 -34.55
N VAL A 6 15.67 -42.46 -34.52
CA VAL A 6 16.81 -41.58 -34.86
C VAL A 6 16.82 -40.35 -33.94
N ALA A 7 17.51 -40.49 -32.81
CA ALA A 7 18.18 -39.36 -32.18
C ALA A 7 19.52 -39.17 -32.90
N ALA A 8 19.57 -38.22 -33.85
CA ALA A 8 20.81 -37.60 -34.32
C ALA A 8 20.45 -36.56 -35.38
N MET A 9 20.36 -35.29 -34.97
CA MET A 9 20.93 -34.16 -35.71
C MET A 9 21.19 -33.03 -34.71
N LEU A 10 22.31 -33.17 -33.99
CA LEU A 10 23.10 -32.02 -33.55
C LEU A 10 23.63 -31.34 -34.82
N GLY A 11 22.85 -30.39 -35.34
CA GLY A 11 23.19 -29.63 -36.54
C GLY A 11 22.65 -28.22 -36.41
N ALA A 12 23.48 -27.32 -35.87
CA ALA A 12 23.48 -25.88 -36.10
C ALA A 12 22.13 -25.24 -36.52
N GLY A 13 21.31 -24.81 -35.55
CA GLY A 13 20.11 -24.04 -35.88
C GLY A 13 19.06 -23.87 -34.78
N ALA A 14 19.15 -24.57 -33.65
CA ALA A 14 18.19 -24.42 -32.54
C ALA A 14 18.59 -23.30 -31.56
N ALA A 15 18.91 -22.13 -32.08
CA ALA A 15 19.16 -20.93 -31.27
C ALA A 15 17.91 -20.05 -31.15
N VAL A 16 16.68 -20.58 -31.18
CA VAL A 16 15.47 -19.76 -30.98
C VAL A 16 14.33 -20.58 -30.39
N VAL A 17 14.40 -20.98 -29.11
CA VAL A 17 13.21 -21.52 -28.41
C VAL A 17 13.21 -21.02 -26.95
N VAL A 18 12.27 -20.10 -26.68
CA VAL A 18 11.81 -19.58 -25.36
C VAL A 18 12.68 -18.56 -24.58
N VAL A 19 13.16 -17.47 -25.19
CA VAL A 19 13.71 -16.31 -24.41
C VAL A 19 12.64 -15.23 -24.11
N ARG A 20 11.50 -15.23 -24.82
CA ARG A 20 10.47 -14.18 -24.69
C ARG A 20 9.51 -14.29 -23.49
N PRO A 21 9.01 -15.46 -23.05
CA PRO A 21 8.05 -15.48 -21.93
C PRO A 21 8.72 -15.24 -20.58
N PHE A 22 9.98 -15.64 -20.38
CA PHE A 22 10.72 -15.33 -19.14
C PHE A 22 10.99 -13.84 -18.97
N ARG A 23 11.29 -13.11 -20.04
CA ARG A 23 11.48 -11.65 -19.97
C ARG A 23 10.17 -10.93 -19.67
N ARG A 24 9.04 -11.37 -20.24
CA ARG A 24 7.70 -10.85 -19.90
C ARG A 24 7.28 -11.18 -18.46
N ALA A 25 7.48 -12.42 -18.02
CA ALA A 25 7.17 -12.83 -16.64
C ALA A 25 8.02 -12.07 -15.62
N ARG A 26 9.31 -11.85 -15.92
CA ARG A 26 10.20 -11.03 -15.09
C ARG A 26 9.80 -9.56 -15.08
N GLN A 27 9.42 -8.99 -16.22
CA GLN A 27 8.90 -7.61 -16.28
C GLN A 27 7.60 -7.45 -15.48
N LEU A 28 6.67 -8.41 -15.56
CA LEU A 28 5.45 -8.39 -14.74
C LEU A 28 5.78 -8.46 -13.25
N ALA A 29 6.67 -9.38 -12.85
CA ALA A 29 7.10 -9.50 -11.45
C ALA A 29 7.80 -8.22 -10.95
N GLU A 30 8.61 -7.56 -11.78
CA GLU A 30 9.26 -6.28 -11.44
C GLU A 30 8.24 -5.15 -11.27
N VAL A 31 7.20 -5.09 -12.12
CA VAL A 31 6.10 -4.13 -12.03
C VAL A 31 5.24 -4.38 -10.79
N GLU A 32 4.89 -5.63 -10.49
CA GLU A 32 4.16 -6.00 -9.28
C GLU A 32 4.96 -5.67 -8.01
N ALA A 33 6.27 -5.96 -8.00
CA ALA A 33 7.14 -5.61 -6.89
C ALA A 33 7.31 -4.08 -6.74
N ALA A 34 7.29 -3.32 -7.83
CA ALA A 34 7.29 -1.86 -7.78
C ALA A 34 5.95 -1.32 -7.24
N ALA A 35 4.82 -1.88 -7.69
CA ALA A 35 3.50 -1.52 -7.22
C ALA A 35 3.32 -1.82 -5.72
N GLU A 36 3.80 -2.98 -5.26
CA GLU A 36 3.74 -3.36 -3.84
C GLU A 36 4.60 -2.43 -2.98
N ARG A 37 5.81 -2.09 -3.44
CA ARG A 37 6.65 -1.09 -2.76
C ARG A 37 5.98 0.28 -2.69
N GLY A 38 5.29 0.70 -3.76
CA GLY A 38 4.51 1.93 -3.78
C GLY A 38 3.36 1.92 -2.76
N ARG A 39 2.63 0.80 -2.67
CA ARG A 39 1.56 0.61 -1.68
C ARG A 39 2.10 0.65 -0.25
N GLU A 40 3.17 -0.08 0.03
CA GLU A 40 3.78 -0.13 1.36
C GLU A 40 4.35 1.23 1.76
N HIS A 41 5.03 1.93 0.84
CA HIS A 41 5.53 3.28 1.09
C HIS A 41 4.39 4.24 1.43
N ARG A 42 3.31 4.24 0.63
CA ARG A 42 2.11 5.02 0.89
C ARG A 42 1.49 4.71 2.25
N ARG A 43 1.36 3.43 2.62
CA ARG A 43 0.85 3.02 3.95
C ARG A 43 1.69 3.58 5.08
N ARG A 44 3.02 3.60 4.94
CA ARG A 44 3.92 4.17 5.96
C ARG A 44 3.71 5.67 6.11
N LEU A 45 3.62 6.41 5.02
CA LEU A 45 3.36 7.85 5.05
C LEU A 45 2.02 8.19 5.71
N LEU A 46 0.96 7.42 5.41
CA LEU A 46 -0.35 7.61 6.05
C LEU A 46 -0.32 7.34 7.56
N ARG A 47 0.46 6.34 8.01
CA ARG A 47 0.67 6.11 9.45
C ARG A 47 1.39 7.27 10.12
N SER A 48 2.39 7.86 9.46
CA SER A 48 3.08 9.06 9.96
C SER A 48 2.12 10.25 10.06
N ALA A 49 1.29 10.48 9.04
CA ALA A 49 0.26 11.52 9.07
C ALA A 49 -0.75 11.30 10.22
N ALA A 50 -1.18 10.06 10.46
CA ALA A 50 -2.04 9.72 11.58
C ALA A 50 -1.37 9.96 12.94
N ASP A 51 -0.09 9.62 13.09
CA ASP A 51 0.67 9.93 14.31
C ASP A 51 0.79 11.43 14.56
N MET A 52 1.02 12.22 13.50
CA MET A 52 1.02 13.67 13.59
C MET A 52 -0.34 14.20 14.04
N ALA A 53 -1.43 13.73 13.42
CA ALA A 53 -2.79 14.12 13.79
C ALA A 53 -3.06 13.85 15.28
N ILE A 54 -2.76 12.65 15.75
CA ILE A 54 -2.93 12.26 17.17
C ILE A 54 -2.10 13.15 18.11
N THR A 55 -0.86 13.45 17.73
CA THR A 55 0.09 14.16 18.59
C THR A 55 -0.27 15.65 18.70
N PHE A 56 -0.63 16.27 17.58
CA PHE A 56 -0.91 17.71 17.52
C PHE A 56 -2.35 18.09 17.88
N THR A 57 -3.29 17.15 17.90
CA THR A 57 -4.66 17.43 18.39
C THR A 57 -4.65 17.71 19.89
N PRO A 58 -5.04 18.91 20.34
CA PRO A 58 -5.13 19.24 21.76
C PRO A 58 -6.28 18.49 22.44
N ALA A 59 -6.20 18.37 23.77
CA ALA A 59 -7.32 17.85 24.55
C ALA A 59 -8.48 18.85 24.54
N GLY A 60 -9.69 18.34 24.39
CA GLY A 60 -10.93 19.07 24.55
C GLY A 60 -11.25 19.37 26.02
N PRO A 61 -12.35 20.10 26.26
CA PRO A 61 -12.77 20.51 27.61
C PRO A 61 -13.14 19.33 28.53
N ASP A 62 -13.43 18.17 27.94
CA ASP A 62 -13.71 16.90 28.63
C ASP A 62 -12.46 16.05 28.90
N GLY A 63 -11.28 16.54 28.51
CA GLY A 63 -10.01 15.81 28.61
C GLY A 63 -9.78 14.80 27.48
N CYS A 64 -10.73 14.66 26.54
CA CYS A 64 -10.61 13.74 25.40
C CYS A 64 -9.96 14.43 24.19
N ARG A 65 -9.31 13.66 23.31
CA ARG A 65 -8.77 14.16 22.03
C ARG A 65 -9.65 13.68 20.87
N TYR A 66 -10.03 14.59 19.98
CA TYR A 66 -10.88 14.33 18.84
C TYR A 66 -10.07 14.43 17.54
N VAL A 67 -9.69 13.28 16.97
CA VAL A 67 -8.92 13.21 15.72
C VAL A 67 -9.85 12.79 14.58
N THR A 68 -9.89 13.56 13.50
CA THR A 68 -10.75 13.26 12.34
C THR A 68 -9.95 12.63 11.21
N VAL A 69 -10.63 11.83 10.38
CA VAL A 69 -10.06 11.26 9.15
C VAL A 69 -9.61 12.38 8.19
N ALA A 70 -10.40 13.44 8.07
CA ALA A 70 -10.07 14.61 7.25
C ALA A 70 -8.73 15.23 7.67
N ARG A 71 -8.46 15.34 8.99
CA ARG A 71 -7.18 15.89 9.47
C ARG A 71 -5.99 15.01 9.08
N VAL A 72 -6.17 13.69 9.04
CA VAL A 72 -5.14 12.76 8.55
C VAL A 72 -4.90 12.94 7.06
N GLN A 73 -5.94 13.15 6.25
CA GLN A 73 -5.83 13.40 4.80
C GLN A 73 -5.14 14.73 4.49
N GLU A 74 -5.48 15.79 5.23
CA GLU A 74 -4.81 17.10 5.16
C GLU A 74 -3.31 16.95 5.42
N LEU A 75 -2.93 16.35 6.55
CA LEU A 75 -1.52 16.16 6.91
C LEU A 75 -0.78 15.25 5.93
N ALA A 76 -1.45 14.23 5.40
CA ALA A 76 -0.88 13.36 4.36
C ALA A 76 -0.56 14.13 3.07
N THR A 77 -1.44 15.07 2.70
CA THR A 77 -1.24 15.94 1.54
C THR A 77 -0.17 16.99 1.80
N GLU A 78 -0.27 17.71 2.92
CA GLU A 78 0.62 18.83 3.30
C GLU A 78 2.07 18.39 3.49
N HIS A 79 2.32 17.27 4.18
CA HIS A 79 3.67 16.89 4.59
C HIS A 79 4.29 15.76 3.78
N PHE A 80 3.48 14.97 3.08
CA PHE A 80 3.96 13.76 2.39
C PHE A 80 3.53 13.68 0.92
N ALA A 81 2.79 14.66 0.39
CA ALA A 81 2.26 14.66 -0.97
C ALA A 81 1.45 13.39 -1.31
N VAL A 82 0.76 12.80 -0.32
CA VAL A 82 -0.07 11.60 -0.50
C VAL A 82 -1.54 12.00 -0.55
N GLN A 83 -2.17 11.78 -1.70
CA GLN A 83 -3.62 11.92 -1.87
C GLN A 83 -4.32 10.63 -1.42
N ALA A 84 -4.78 10.58 -0.17
CA ALA A 84 -5.44 9.41 0.42
C ALA A 84 -6.96 9.47 0.33
N GLY A 85 -7.59 8.34 0.00
CA GLY A 85 -9.03 8.18 0.17
C GLY A 85 -9.42 8.17 1.66
N PRO A 86 -10.70 8.42 2.00
CA PRO A 86 -11.16 8.45 3.39
C PRO A 86 -10.96 7.10 4.09
N GLU A 87 -11.17 5.99 3.38
CA GLU A 87 -10.98 4.63 3.93
C GLU A 87 -9.51 4.34 4.27
N GLU A 88 -8.57 4.75 3.43
CA GLU A 88 -7.13 4.55 3.66
C GLU A 88 -6.65 5.34 4.88
N ALA A 89 -7.11 6.60 4.99
CA ALA A 89 -6.81 7.46 6.12
C ALA A 89 -7.45 6.94 7.42
N ALA A 90 -8.69 6.46 7.36
CA ALA A 90 -9.38 5.85 8.50
C ALA A 90 -8.66 4.57 8.96
N ALA A 91 -8.25 3.70 8.03
CA ALA A 91 -7.50 2.49 8.35
C ALA A 91 -6.13 2.81 9.00
N ALA A 92 -5.43 3.82 8.48
CA ALA A 92 -4.17 4.28 9.07
C ALA A 92 -4.38 4.82 10.49
N LEU A 93 -5.41 5.64 10.70
CA LEU A 93 -5.76 6.18 12.01
C LEU A 93 -6.14 5.08 13.00
N ALA A 94 -7.02 4.16 12.61
CA ALA A 94 -7.44 3.03 13.43
C ALA A 94 -6.25 2.15 13.85
N ALA A 95 -5.33 1.86 12.92
CA ALA A 95 -4.13 1.09 13.24
C ALA A 95 -3.23 1.79 14.27
N ARG A 96 -3.11 3.13 14.23
CA ARG A 96 -2.31 3.88 15.19
C ARG A 96 -2.97 3.99 16.55
N LEU A 97 -4.29 4.20 16.59
CA LEU A 97 -5.05 4.21 17.84
C LEU A 97 -4.95 2.86 18.55
N HIS A 98 -5.13 1.75 17.81
CA HIS A 98 -4.95 0.40 18.33
C HIS A 98 -3.54 0.17 18.89
N TYR A 99 -2.49 0.57 18.16
CA TYR A 99 -1.10 0.45 18.63
C TYR A 99 -0.85 1.22 19.93
N ARG A 100 -1.49 2.38 20.12
CA ARG A 100 -1.35 3.21 21.33
C ARG A 100 -2.26 2.75 22.48
N GLY A 101 -3.08 1.72 22.29
CA GLY A 101 -4.08 1.29 23.26
C GLY A 101 -5.20 2.31 23.46
N TRP A 102 -5.42 3.21 22.51
CA TRP A 102 -6.48 4.21 22.54
C TRP A 102 -7.73 3.63 21.89
N PHE A 103 -8.86 3.66 22.62
CA PHE A 103 -10.13 3.12 22.16
C PHE A 103 -11.13 4.25 21.88
N GLY A 104 -11.84 4.15 20.75
CA GLY A 104 -12.89 5.08 20.35
C GLY A 104 -12.51 5.95 19.17
N VAL A 105 -12.88 5.52 17.96
CA VAL A 105 -12.97 6.41 16.78
C VAL A 105 -14.42 6.85 16.68
N ARG A 106 -14.73 8.12 16.94
CA ARG A 106 -16.02 8.71 16.55
C ARG A 106 -15.82 9.40 15.22
N THR A 107 -16.30 8.76 14.16
CA THR A 107 -16.28 9.27 12.79
C THR A 107 -17.32 10.37 12.53
N ASP A 108 -18.18 10.63 13.51
CA ASP A 108 -19.50 11.23 13.28
C ASP A 108 -19.52 12.76 13.47
N LEU A 109 -18.37 13.44 13.43
CA LEU A 109 -18.33 14.91 13.56
C LEU A 109 -18.90 15.68 12.35
N HIS A 110 -19.67 15.02 11.48
CA HIS A 110 -20.39 15.61 10.35
C HIS A 110 -21.91 15.59 10.54
N GLU A 111 -22.39 15.88 11.75
CA GLU A 111 -23.76 16.36 11.96
C GLU A 111 -23.72 17.67 12.74
N ARG A 112 -23.70 18.80 12.01
CA ARG A 112 -24.18 20.10 12.50
C ARG A 112 -25.38 20.45 11.61
N GLY A 113 -26.60 20.64 12.09
CA GLY A 113 -26.98 21.26 13.37
C GLY A 113 -26.90 22.75 13.22
#